data_AF-A0A7H0GL75-F1
#
_entry.id   AF-A0A7H0GL75-F1
#
_cell.length_a   1.000
_cell.length_b   1.000
_cell.length_c   1.000
_cell.angle_alpha   90.00
_cell.angle_beta   90.00
_cell.angle_gamma   90.00
#
_symmetry.space_group_name_H-M   'P 1'
#
loop_
_entity.id
_entity.type
_entity.pdbx_description
1 polymer ?
#
loop_
_entity_poly.entity_id
_entity_poly.type
_entity_poly.pdbx_seq_one_letter_code
_entity_poly.pdbx_strand_id
1 'polypeptide(L)'
;MPLFLIPGPVNGVAPARKAVGVQTNGIFGMPALSNSTAGVTTSEFGGMCVTLDSEEFGKHIMGLRDEAVRLARSRLGELRLWNGEAKRRAKEWLNEDDDGTRKYLLDGVVSTIDVLNSLKPVNFVPHTSENAVKAGCSADILATVKAAVCKIDTKEYRIMIALGFCQLDKDGRFFGSTALSMRESQLHTLVH
;
A
#
# COMPACT_ATOMS: atom_id res chain seq x y z
N MET A 1 -2.70 7.48 2.80
CA MET A 1 -3.89 7.49 3.68
C MET A 1 -3.66 6.53 4.86
N PRO A 2 -4.02 6.90 6.11
CA PRO A 2 -3.63 6.16 7.32
C PRO A 2 -4.80 5.52 8.09
N LEU A 3 -5.94 5.30 7.43
CA LEU A 3 -7.20 4.82 8.02
C LEU A 3 -7.06 3.51 8.82
N PHE A 4 -6.01 2.72 8.57
CA PHE A 4 -5.79 1.39 9.13
C PHE A 4 -4.49 1.27 9.94
N LEU A 5 -3.76 2.36 10.17
CA LEU A 5 -2.59 2.32 11.04
C LEU A 5 -3.07 2.15 12.48
N ILE A 6 -2.90 0.95 13.03
CA ILE A 6 -3.04 0.64 14.44
C ILE A 6 -1.65 0.77 15.07
N PRO A 7 -1.27 1.92 15.66
CA PRO A 7 -0.13 1.94 16.56
C PRO A 7 -0.51 1.10 17.78
N GLY A 8 0.34 0.11 18.10
CA GLY A 8 0.31 -0.55 19.41
C GLY A 8 0.53 0.47 20.54
N PRO A 9 0.28 0.09 21.80
CA PRO A 9 0.46 0.98 22.93
C PRO A 9 1.89 1.53 22.94
N VAL A 10 2.03 2.84 22.72
CA VAL A 10 3.31 3.55 22.76
C VAL A 10 3.72 3.77 24.21
N ASN A 11 4.42 2.79 24.79
CA ASN A 11 5.23 3.05 25.96
C ASN A 11 6.47 3.85 25.53
N GLY A 12 6.36 5.17 25.65
CA GLY A 12 7.50 6.06 25.88
C GLY A 12 8.39 6.43 24.69
N VAL A 13 8.71 7.72 24.65
CA VAL A 13 9.83 8.36 23.93
C VAL A 13 9.58 8.70 22.46
N ALA A 14 9.18 9.95 22.23
CA ALA A 14 9.30 10.64 20.95
C ALA A 14 10.78 10.90 20.62
N PRO A 15 11.26 10.65 19.38
CA PRO A 15 12.55 11.18 18.96
C PRO A 15 12.38 12.53 18.25
N ALA A 16 13.21 13.47 18.72
CA ALA A 16 13.37 14.83 18.25
C ALA A 16 13.81 14.92 16.78
N ARG A 17 13.37 15.99 16.11
CA ARG A 17 13.93 16.48 14.84
C ARG A 17 15.39 16.90 15.05
N LYS A 18 16.30 16.40 14.22
CA LYS A 18 17.62 17.01 14.01
C LYS A 18 17.77 17.41 12.55
N ALA A 19 17.98 18.71 12.35
CA ALA A 19 18.50 19.28 11.13
C ALA A 19 20.02 19.06 11.09
N VAL A 20 20.55 18.62 9.94
CA VAL A 20 21.98 18.74 9.60
C VAL A 20 22.05 18.96 8.09
N GLY A 21 22.64 20.07 7.67
CA GLY A 21 23.10 20.28 6.30
C GLY A 21 24.56 19.86 6.15
N VAL A 22 24.97 19.45 4.95
CA VAL A 22 26.38 19.47 4.48
C VAL A 22 26.38 19.62 2.95
N GLN A 23 27.30 20.46 2.47
CA GLN A 23 27.67 20.74 1.10
C GLN A 23 29.07 20.14 0.87
N THR A 24 29.38 19.52 -0.29
CA THR A 24 30.67 19.64 -1.03
C THR A 24 30.70 18.84 -2.34
N ASN A 25 31.50 19.37 -3.28
CA ASN A 25 31.73 19.00 -4.68
C ASN A 25 32.71 17.81 -4.88
N GLY A 26 32.71 17.20 -6.06
CA GLY A 26 33.86 16.41 -6.56
C GLY A 26 33.59 15.57 -7.83
N ILE A 27 34.17 15.99 -8.96
CA ILE A 27 34.18 15.37 -10.30
C ILE A 27 35.18 14.20 -10.34
N PHE A 28 34.94 13.11 -11.10
CA PHE A 28 35.95 12.41 -11.93
C PHE A 28 35.37 11.25 -12.79
N GLY A 29 35.67 11.27 -14.10
CA GLY A 29 36.07 10.10 -14.92
C GLY A 29 35.01 9.14 -15.46
N MET A 30 34.69 9.26 -16.76
CA MET A 30 34.26 8.12 -17.60
C MET A 30 35.49 7.27 -18.00
N PRO A 31 35.29 5.98 -18.34
CA PRO A 31 35.38 5.65 -19.76
C PRO A 31 34.25 4.73 -20.26
N ALA A 32 33.99 4.82 -21.57
CA ALA A 32 33.13 3.92 -22.31
C ALA A 32 33.86 2.61 -22.68
N LEU A 33 33.12 1.50 -22.71
CA LEU A 33 33.07 0.45 -23.76
C LEU A 33 32.58 -0.89 -23.19
N SER A 34 31.45 -1.39 -23.67
CA SER A 34 31.40 -2.65 -24.44
C SER A 34 29.95 -3.04 -24.70
N ASN A 35 29.67 -3.32 -25.97
CA ASN A 35 28.40 -3.85 -26.45
C ASN A 35 28.39 -5.35 -26.17
N SER A 36 27.43 -5.84 -25.39
CA SER A 36 27.16 -7.28 -25.29
C SER A 36 25.69 -7.51 -24.99
N THR A 37 24.96 -7.92 -26.03
CA THR A 37 23.71 -8.66 -25.94
C THR A 37 23.96 -9.97 -25.18
N ALA A 38 23.62 -9.99 -23.90
CA ALA A 38 23.49 -11.19 -23.09
C ALA A 38 22.36 -10.98 -22.09
N GLY A 39 21.51 -12.01 -21.96
CA GLY A 39 20.17 -11.96 -21.38
C GLY A 39 20.06 -11.27 -20.04
N VAL A 40 18.92 -10.58 -19.86
CA VAL A 40 18.46 -10.02 -18.59
C VAL A 40 18.46 -11.14 -17.56
N THR A 41 19.47 -11.11 -16.69
CA THR A 41 19.53 -11.96 -15.51
C THR A 41 18.51 -11.45 -14.51
N THR A 42 17.58 -12.33 -14.16
CA THR A 42 16.61 -12.19 -13.08
C THR A 42 17.33 -11.79 -11.80
N SER A 43 17.07 -10.58 -11.32
CA SER A 43 17.46 -10.15 -9.97
C SER A 43 16.52 -10.77 -8.95
N GLU A 44 17.06 -11.20 -7.80
CA GLU A 44 16.41 -11.97 -6.73
C GLU A 44 15.24 -11.27 -6.00
N PHE A 45 14.67 -10.20 -6.57
CA PHE A 45 13.43 -9.56 -6.10
C PHE A 45 12.33 -9.50 -7.19
N GLY A 46 12.55 -10.15 -8.33
CA GLY A 46 11.75 -9.95 -9.55
C GLY A 46 10.85 -11.11 -9.99
N GLY A 47 10.73 -12.22 -9.24
CA GLY A 47 9.99 -13.39 -9.75
C GLY A 47 8.47 -13.22 -9.73
N MET A 48 7.92 -12.96 -8.54
CA MET A 48 6.48 -13.13 -8.27
C MET A 48 5.57 -12.15 -9.03
N CYS A 49 6.09 -10.97 -9.42
CA CYS A 49 5.32 -9.99 -10.19
C CYS A 49 5.62 -9.97 -11.68
N VAL A 50 6.63 -10.70 -12.15
CA VAL A 50 6.80 -10.90 -13.60
C VAL A 50 5.69 -11.81 -14.14
N THR A 51 5.08 -12.62 -13.27
CA THR A 51 3.94 -13.48 -13.56
C THR A 51 2.76 -13.14 -12.64
N LEU A 52 2.15 -11.96 -12.83
CA LEU A 52 0.92 -11.56 -12.09
C LEU A 52 -0.25 -12.53 -12.30
N ASP A 53 -0.20 -13.33 -13.37
CA ASP A 53 -1.14 -14.40 -13.68
C ASP A 53 -0.79 -15.75 -13.01
N SER A 54 0.33 -15.83 -12.29
CA SER A 54 0.74 -17.05 -11.60
C SER A 54 -0.13 -17.36 -10.39
N GLU A 55 -0.24 -18.66 -10.10
CA GLU A 55 -0.86 -19.14 -8.86
C GLU A 55 -0.16 -18.59 -7.61
N GLU A 56 1.16 -18.37 -7.68
CA GLU A 56 1.96 -17.82 -6.58
C GLU A 56 1.60 -16.36 -6.29
N PHE A 57 1.50 -15.52 -7.33
CA PHE A 57 1.02 -14.15 -7.17
C PHE A 57 -0.40 -14.13 -6.61
N GLY A 58 -1.29 -14.97 -7.16
CA GLY A 58 -2.65 -15.13 -6.67
C GLY A 58 -2.70 -15.46 -5.17
N LYS A 59 -1.91 -16.44 -4.70
CA LYS A 59 -1.83 -16.77 -3.27
C LYS A 59 -1.30 -15.61 -2.43
N HIS A 60 -0.25 -14.94 -2.91
CA HIS A 60 0.37 -13.83 -2.18
C HIS A 60 -0.56 -12.63 -2.03
N ILE A 61 -1.17 -12.16 -3.12
CA ILE A 61 -2.05 -10.99 -3.11
C ILE A 61 -3.33 -11.26 -2.31
N MET A 62 -3.85 -12.49 -2.37
CA MET A 62 -5.01 -12.88 -1.56
C MET A 62 -4.64 -12.94 -0.06
N GLY A 63 -3.43 -13.38 0.28
CA GLY A 63 -2.92 -13.31 1.64
C GLY A 63 -2.80 -11.87 2.17
N LEU A 64 -2.34 -10.92 1.32
CA LEU A 64 -2.34 -9.50 1.66
C LEU A 64 -3.75 -8.95 1.85
N ARG A 65 -4.70 -9.34 0.98
CA ARG A 65 -6.10 -8.95 1.08
C ARG A 65 -6.75 -9.44 2.37
N ASP A 66 -6.49 -10.68 2.77
CA ASP A 66 -7.06 -11.23 4.00
C ASP A 66 -6.49 -10.54 5.25
N GLU A 67 -5.20 -10.19 5.22
CA GLU A 67 -4.58 -9.39 6.27
C GLU A 67 -5.15 -7.95 6.32
N ALA A 68 -5.39 -7.33 5.16
CA ALA A 68 -6.07 -6.04 5.07
C ALA A 68 -7.49 -6.09 5.68
N VAL A 69 -8.26 -7.16 5.40
CA VAL A 69 -9.57 -7.39 6.02
C VAL A 69 -9.44 -7.52 7.54
N ARG A 70 -8.43 -8.22 8.04
CA ARG A 70 -8.19 -8.37 9.48
C ARG A 70 -7.92 -7.02 10.17
N LEU A 71 -7.07 -6.19 9.58
CA LEU A 71 -6.80 -4.83 10.07
C LEU A 71 -8.05 -3.94 10.03
N ALA A 72 -8.81 -4.02 8.93
CA ALA A 72 -10.06 -3.28 8.78
C ALA A 72 -11.10 -3.68 9.83
N ARG A 73 -11.26 -4.97 10.13
CA ARG A 73 -12.15 -5.45 11.19
C ARG A 73 -11.70 -5.00 12.58
N SER A 74 -10.39 -4.99 12.84
CA SER A 74 -9.86 -4.44 14.10
C SER A 74 -10.20 -2.96 14.23
N ARG A 75 -9.98 -2.17 13.16
CA ARG A 75 -10.35 -0.75 13.13
C ARG A 75 -11.85 -0.54 13.33
N LEU A 76 -12.69 -1.35 12.70
CA LEU A 76 -14.14 -1.33 12.88
C LEU A 76 -14.54 -1.55 14.34
N GLY A 77 -13.89 -2.48 15.04
CA GLY A 77 -14.08 -2.71 16.47
C GLY A 77 -13.75 -1.47 17.30
N GLU A 78 -12.60 -0.83 17.05
CA GLU A 78 -12.21 0.41 17.73
C GLU A 78 -13.20 1.55 17.49
N LEU A 79 -13.67 1.72 16.26
CA LEU A 79 -14.65 2.76 15.89
C LEU A 79 -16.02 2.52 16.53
N ARG A 80 -16.42 1.26 16.72
CA ARG A 80 -17.65 0.91 17.44
C ARG A 80 -17.55 1.26 18.93
N LEU A 81 -16.39 1.05 19.56
CA LEU A 81 -16.17 1.45 20.95
C LEU A 81 -16.07 2.97 21.10
N TRP A 82 -15.38 3.63 20.17
CA TRP A 82 -15.19 5.09 20.13
C TRP A 82 -14.65 5.70 21.45
N ASN A 83 -13.71 4.98 22.07
CA ASN A 83 -13.07 5.39 23.32
C ASN A 83 -12.03 6.51 23.10
N GLY A 84 -11.40 6.98 24.19
CA GLY A 84 -10.41 8.06 24.14
C GLY A 84 -9.25 7.79 23.16
N GLU A 85 -8.77 6.55 23.06
CA GLU A 85 -7.73 6.18 22.09
C GLU A 85 -8.22 6.23 20.64
N ALA A 86 -9.45 5.78 20.38
CA ALA A 86 -10.04 5.86 19.04
C ALA A 86 -10.23 7.32 18.60
N LYS A 87 -10.70 8.19 19.50
CA LYS A 87 -10.83 9.63 19.28
C LYS A 87 -9.49 10.32 19.08
N ARG A 88 -8.49 10.02 19.93
CA ARG A 88 -7.12 10.54 19.79
C ARG A 88 -6.55 10.21 18.41
N ARG A 89 -6.74 8.97 17.92
CA ARG A 89 -6.32 8.59 16.57
C ARG A 89 -7.10 9.31 15.47
N ALA A 90 -8.42 9.46 15.61
CA ALA A 90 -9.21 10.22 14.65
C ALA A 90 -8.71 11.68 14.57
N LYS A 91 -8.45 12.31 15.72
CA LYS A 91 -7.86 13.64 15.80
C LYS A 91 -6.47 13.72 15.17
N GLU A 92 -5.61 12.74 15.43
CA GLU A 92 -4.25 12.69 14.88
C GLU A 92 -4.24 12.63 13.34
N TRP A 93 -5.16 11.85 12.75
CA TRP A 93 -5.14 11.59 11.30
C TRP A 93 -6.11 12.43 10.48
N LEU A 94 -7.21 12.89 11.07
CA LEU A 94 -8.29 13.63 10.39
C LEU A 94 -8.50 15.02 10.99
N ASN A 95 -7.79 15.37 12.07
CA ASN A 95 -7.99 16.60 12.83
C ASN A 95 -9.41 16.77 13.41
N GLU A 96 -10.20 15.70 13.45
CA GLU A 96 -11.58 15.65 13.96
C GLU A 96 -11.82 14.33 14.72
N ASP A 97 -12.64 14.39 15.79
CA ASP A 97 -12.94 13.26 16.66
C ASP A 97 -14.40 13.25 17.17
N ASP A 98 -15.30 13.87 16.40
CA ASP A 98 -16.72 13.92 16.69
C ASP A 98 -17.50 12.70 16.15
N ASP A 99 -18.78 12.60 16.51
CA ASP A 99 -19.63 11.48 16.11
C ASP A 99 -19.95 11.46 14.60
N GLY A 100 -19.86 12.61 13.92
CA GLY A 100 -19.94 12.70 12.47
C GLY A 100 -18.73 12.03 11.81
N THR A 101 -17.51 12.35 12.28
CA THR A 101 -16.28 11.68 11.86
C THR A 101 -16.35 10.18 12.14
N ARG A 102 -16.86 9.76 13.31
CA ARG A 102 -17.06 8.35 13.64
C ARG A 102 -17.96 7.65 12.62
N LYS A 103 -19.11 8.24 12.31
CA LYS A 103 -20.07 7.67 11.37
C LYS A 103 -19.46 7.52 9.98
N TYR A 104 -18.80 8.56 9.48
CA TYR A 104 -18.09 8.52 8.21
C TYR A 104 -17.07 7.39 8.15
N LEU A 105 -16.28 7.23 9.22
CA LEU A 105 -15.29 6.16 9.34
C LEU A 105 -15.91 4.76 9.42
N LEU A 106 -17.01 4.59 10.16
CA LEU A 106 -17.73 3.32 10.24
C LEU A 106 -18.24 2.90 8.86
N ASP A 107 -18.92 3.80 8.16
CA ASP A 107 -19.50 3.54 6.84
C ASP A 107 -18.39 3.20 5.82
N GLY A 108 -17.30 3.97 5.83
CA GLY A 108 -16.14 3.73 4.97
C GLY A 108 -15.46 2.39 5.23
N VAL A 109 -15.15 2.07 6.50
CA VAL A 109 -14.47 0.82 6.85
C VAL A 109 -15.33 -0.41 6.55
N VAL A 110 -16.65 -0.35 6.77
CA VAL A 110 -17.57 -1.44 6.38
C VAL A 110 -17.52 -1.64 4.87
N SER A 111 -17.66 -0.57 4.08
CA SER A 111 -17.57 -0.66 2.63
C SER A 111 -16.22 -1.20 2.16
N THR A 112 -15.11 -0.82 2.78
CA THR A 112 -13.79 -1.35 2.45
C THR A 112 -13.70 -2.85 2.74
N ILE A 113 -14.24 -3.32 3.87
CA ILE A 113 -14.27 -4.76 4.19
C ILE A 113 -15.06 -5.52 3.13
N ASP A 114 -16.22 -5.01 2.72
CA ASP A 114 -17.09 -5.66 1.73
C ASP A 114 -16.38 -5.76 0.38
N VAL A 115 -15.76 -4.67 -0.09
CA VAL A 115 -14.98 -4.66 -1.33
C VAL A 115 -13.81 -5.65 -1.23
N LEU A 116 -12.99 -5.57 -0.19
CA LEU A 116 -11.83 -6.46 -0.01
C LEU A 116 -12.24 -7.94 -0.03
N ASN A 117 -13.35 -8.31 0.63
CA ASN A 117 -13.84 -9.69 0.63
C ASN A 117 -14.33 -10.15 -0.76
N SER A 118 -14.80 -9.23 -1.59
CA SER A 118 -15.26 -9.52 -2.96
C SER A 118 -14.12 -9.74 -3.96
N LEU A 119 -12.93 -9.20 -3.67
CA LEU A 119 -11.76 -9.30 -4.56
C LEU A 119 -11.29 -10.75 -4.69
N LYS A 120 -10.86 -11.09 -5.90
CA LYS A 120 -10.30 -12.36 -6.35
C LYS A 120 -8.99 -12.08 -7.08
N PRO A 121 -8.14 -13.09 -7.34
CA PRO A 121 -6.91 -12.90 -8.10
C PRO A 121 -7.11 -12.16 -9.44
N VAL A 122 -8.21 -12.43 -10.14
CA VAL A 122 -8.55 -11.79 -11.43
C VAL A 122 -8.79 -10.28 -11.35
N ASN A 123 -9.06 -9.73 -10.17
CA ASN A 123 -9.22 -8.29 -10.00
C ASN A 123 -7.87 -7.55 -10.02
N PHE A 124 -6.76 -8.26 -9.81
CA PHE A 124 -5.41 -7.69 -9.82
C PHE A 124 -4.80 -7.88 -11.21
N VAL A 125 -4.59 -6.77 -11.91
CA VAL A 125 -4.15 -6.78 -13.31
C VAL A 125 -2.84 -6.01 -13.48
N PRO A 126 -2.04 -6.30 -14.51
CA PRO A 126 -0.85 -5.49 -14.81
C PRO A 126 -1.23 -4.03 -15.08
N HIS A 127 -0.42 -3.09 -14.59
CA HIS A 127 -0.57 -1.68 -14.89
C HIS A 127 -0.12 -1.38 -16.33
N THR A 128 -1.05 -1.45 -17.27
CA THR A 128 -0.87 -1.16 -18.70
C THR A 128 -1.90 -0.14 -19.17
N SER A 129 -1.62 0.57 -20.28
CA SER A 129 -2.56 1.54 -20.85
C SER A 129 -3.91 0.91 -21.17
N GLU A 130 -3.92 -0.34 -21.64
CA GLU A 130 -5.15 -1.08 -21.93
C GLU A 130 -6.01 -1.28 -20.67
N ASN A 131 -5.40 -1.73 -19.56
CA ASN A 131 -6.13 -1.95 -18.32
C ASN A 131 -6.57 -0.63 -17.69
N ALA A 132 -5.78 0.43 -17.81
CA ALA A 132 -6.14 1.77 -17.36
C ALA A 132 -7.38 2.28 -18.09
N VAL A 133 -7.43 2.14 -19.42
CA VAL A 133 -8.61 2.51 -20.23
C VAL A 133 -9.82 1.65 -19.88
N LYS A 134 -9.66 0.32 -19.70
CA LYS A 134 -10.76 -0.58 -19.30
C LYS A 134 -11.35 -0.23 -17.94
N ALA A 135 -10.51 0.21 -17.00
CA ALA A 135 -10.95 0.69 -15.69
C ALA A 135 -11.45 2.15 -15.74
N GLY A 136 -11.25 2.86 -16.84
CA GLY A 136 -11.71 4.23 -17.03
C GLY A 136 -10.78 5.32 -16.45
N CYS A 137 -9.49 5.00 -16.29
CA CYS A 137 -8.42 5.97 -16.03
C CYS A 137 -7.86 6.56 -17.33
N SER A 138 -7.02 7.60 -17.21
CA SER A 138 -6.15 8.03 -18.33
C SER A 138 -5.25 6.88 -18.77
N ALA A 139 -4.92 6.82 -20.06
CA ALA A 139 -4.02 5.83 -20.64
C ALA A 139 -2.54 6.07 -20.25
N ASP A 140 -2.23 7.19 -19.60
CA ASP A 140 -0.88 7.56 -19.19
C ASP A 140 -0.35 6.61 -18.11
N ILE A 141 0.71 5.89 -18.45
CA ILE A 141 1.38 4.97 -17.53
C ILE A 141 2.52 5.69 -16.83
N LEU A 142 2.37 5.88 -15.53
CA LEU A 142 3.36 6.54 -14.69
C LEU A 142 4.29 5.51 -14.07
N ALA A 143 5.57 5.53 -14.43
CA ALA A 143 6.55 4.56 -13.93
C ALA A 143 6.75 4.59 -12.39
N THR A 144 6.34 5.67 -11.72
CA THR A 144 6.46 5.85 -10.27
C THR A 144 5.31 5.24 -9.48
N VAL A 145 4.23 4.80 -10.12
CA VAL A 145 3.07 4.24 -9.43
C VAL A 145 3.38 2.85 -8.86
N LYS A 146 2.75 2.53 -7.75
CA LYS A 146 2.83 1.21 -7.11
C LYS A 146 1.60 0.40 -7.48
N ALA A 147 0.42 0.98 -7.29
CA ALA A 147 -0.82 0.49 -7.82
C ALA A 147 -1.69 1.65 -8.26
N ALA A 148 -2.71 1.38 -9.06
CA ALA A 148 -3.73 2.34 -9.44
C ALA A 148 -5.11 1.70 -9.46
N VAL A 149 -6.11 2.50 -9.09
CA VAL A 149 -7.53 2.17 -9.19
C VAL A 149 -8.25 3.36 -9.81
N CYS A 150 -9.36 3.11 -10.49
CA CYS A 150 -10.18 4.15 -11.08
C CYS A 150 -11.52 4.20 -10.36
N LYS A 151 -11.94 5.40 -9.92
CA LYS A 151 -13.18 5.57 -9.15
C LYS A 151 -14.41 5.00 -9.86
N ILE A 152 -14.43 5.02 -11.19
CA ILE A 152 -15.57 4.58 -11.99
C ILE A 152 -15.61 3.07 -12.23
N ASP A 153 -14.55 2.32 -11.91
CA ASP A 153 -14.55 0.86 -12.03
C ASP A 153 -15.15 0.19 -10.78
N THR A 154 -16.44 0.42 -10.58
CA THR A 154 -17.18 -0.14 -9.43
C THR A 154 -17.77 -1.52 -9.69
N LYS A 155 -17.65 -2.02 -10.92
CA LYS A 155 -18.22 -3.32 -11.31
C LYS A 155 -17.16 -4.42 -11.23
N GLU A 156 -15.99 -4.17 -11.78
CA GLU A 156 -14.93 -5.17 -11.91
C GLU A 156 -13.83 -4.94 -10.87
N TYR A 157 -13.82 -3.79 -10.18
CA TYR A 157 -12.86 -3.44 -9.14
C TYR A 157 -11.41 -3.74 -9.55
N ARG A 158 -11.01 -3.33 -10.76
CA ARG A 158 -9.64 -3.60 -11.23
C ARG A 158 -8.63 -2.80 -10.42
N ILE A 159 -7.66 -3.53 -9.89
CA ILE A 159 -6.51 -2.97 -9.19
C ILE A 159 -5.29 -3.22 -10.07
N MET A 160 -4.78 -2.15 -10.66
CA MET A 160 -3.65 -2.19 -11.57
C MET A 160 -2.35 -2.19 -10.78
N ILE A 161 -1.62 -3.29 -10.80
CA ILE A 161 -0.35 -3.47 -10.09
C ILE A 161 0.81 -3.11 -11.00
N ALA A 162 1.63 -2.15 -10.56
CA ALA A 162 2.84 -1.74 -11.25
C ALA A 162 4.07 -2.41 -10.62
N LEU A 163 5.18 -2.46 -11.37
CA LEU A 163 6.42 -3.12 -10.93
C LEU A 163 6.94 -2.54 -9.60
N GLY A 164 6.70 -1.25 -9.35
CA GLY A 164 7.11 -0.59 -8.12
C GLY A 164 6.48 -1.20 -6.85
N PHE A 165 5.27 -1.77 -6.91
CA PHE A 165 4.63 -2.45 -5.78
C PHE A 165 5.41 -3.69 -5.35
N CYS A 166 5.99 -4.39 -6.32
CA CYS A 166 6.68 -5.65 -6.12
C CYS A 166 8.04 -5.47 -5.42
N GLN A 167 8.56 -4.24 -5.46
CA GLN A 167 9.78 -3.81 -4.78
C GLN A 167 9.53 -3.38 -3.33
N LEU A 168 8.27 -3.31 -2.90
CA LEU A 168 7.92 -2.98 -1.52
C LEU A 168 8.00 -4.23 -0.64
N ASP A 169 8.35 -4.02 0.63
CA ASP A 169 8.19 -5.05 1.65
C ASP A 169 6.72 -5.50 1.73
N LYS A 170 6.50 -6.78 2.04
CA LYS A 170 5.16 -7.37 2.14
C LYS A 170 4.26 -6.57 3.10
N ASP A 171 4.77 -6.30 4.28
CA ASP A 171 4.12 -5.44 5.26
C ASP A 171 5.13 -4.48 5.90
N GLY A 172 4.62 -3.44 6.55
CA GLY A 172 5.44 -2.44 7.22
C GLY A 172 5.75 -2.78 8.68
N ARG A 173 5.63 -4.04 9.15
CA ARG A 173 5.75 -4.33 10.58
C ARG A 173 7.16 -4.11 11.11
N PHE A 174 7.25 -3.68 12.37
CA PHE A 174 8.51 -3.73 13.09
C PHE A 174 8.91 -5.18 13.34
N PHE A 175 10.21 -5.48 13.22
CA PHE A 175 10.72 -6.83 13.46
C PHE A 175 10.31 -7.34 14.84
N GLY A 176 9.68 -8.53 14.88
CA GLY A 176 9.20 -9.15 16.12
C GLY A 176 7.93 -8.53 16.73
N SER A 177 7.23 -7.66 15.99
CA SER A 177 6.02 -6.97 16.48
C SER A 177 4.84 -7.10 15.52
N THR A 178 3.63 -6.96 16.07
CA THR A 178 2.40 -6.82 15.30
C THR A 178 2.10 -5.36 14.92
N ALA A 179 2.88 -4.40 15.42
CA ALA A 179 2.72 -2.99 15.09
C ALA A 179 3.22 -2.68 13.68
N LEU A 180 2.41 -1.94 12.93
CA LEU A 180 2.76 -1.43 11.60
C LEU A 180 3.53 -0.12 11.74
N SER A 181 4.63 0.00 10.99
CA SER A 181 5.33 1.27 10.76
C SER A 181 4.62 2.08 9.67
N MET A 182 4.98 3.35 9.54
CA MET A 182 4.49 4.22 8.46
C MET A 182 5.22 4.01 7.12
N ARG A 183 6.05 2.96 7.01
CA ARG A 183 6.76 2.65 5.77
C ARG A 183 5.77 2.14 4.72
N GLU A 184 5.98 2.56 3.48
CA GLU A 184 5.25 2.00 2.36
C GLU A 184 5.52 0.50 2.27
N SER A 185 4.46 -0.27 2.10
CA SER A 185 4.49 -1.72 1.97
C SER A 185 3.37 -2.16 1.04
N GLN A 186 3.45 -3.38 0.52
CA GLN A 186 2.41 -3.94 -0.33
C GLN A 186 1.04 -3.95 0.37
N LEU A 187 1.01 -4.33 1.65
CA LEU A 187 -0.19 -4.28 2.47
C LEU A 187 -0.76 -2.86 2.59
N HIS A 188 0.10 -1.85 2.80
CA HIS A 188 -0.35 -0.47 2.89
C HIS A 188 -0.87 0.05 1.55
N THR A 189 -0.20 -0.27 0.44
CA THR A 189 -0.66 0.10 -0.90
C THR A 189 -2.01 -0.52 -1.26
N LEU A 190 -2.27 -1.76 -0.85
CA LEU A 190 -3.56 -2.42 -1.11
C LEU A 190 -4.73 -1.75 -0.37
N VAL A 191 -4.43 -1.22 0.81
CA VAL A 191 -5.40 -0.58 1.70
C VAL A 191 -5.63 0.90 1.36
N HIS A 192 -4.66 1.53 0.67
CA HIS A 192 -4.69 2.94 0.29
C HIS A 192 -5.81 3.23 -0.71
#